data_AF-A0A545THD6-F1
#
_entry.id   AF-A0A545THD6-F1
#
_cell.length_a   1.000
_cell.length_b   1.000
_cell.length_c   1.000
_cell.angle_alpha   90.00
_cell.angle_beta   90.00
_cell.angle_gamma   90.00
#
_symmetry.space_group_name_H-M   'P 1'
#
loop_
_entity.id
_entity.type
_entity.pdbx_description
1 polymer ?
#
loop_
_entity_poly.entity_id
_entity_poly.type
_entity_poly.pdbx_seq_one_letter_code
_entity_poly.pdbx_strand_id
1 'polypeptide(L)'
;MSDQILKVETDPKDADCIQITLRHLPVKYKFWQSQRPIIAKYKGHGSHWYHVPSFKPAPSRLIPLLKAISYGPQFKHLRYKI
;
A
#
# COMPACT_ATOMS: atom_id res chain seq x y z
N MET A 1 -7.41 12.05 2.23
CA MET A 1 -7.52 11.13 1.08
C MET A 1 -8.14 9.87 1.61
N SER A 2 -9.17 9.34 0.96
CA SER A 2 -9.76 8.07 1.36
C SER A 2 -9.06 6.96 0.58
N ASP A 3 -8.30 6.12 1.27
CA ASP A 3 -7.54 5.03 0.66
C ASP A 3 -8.28 3.72 0.90
N GLN A 4 -8.50 2.96 -0.18
CA GLN A 4 -9.10 1.62 -0.11
C GLN A 4 -8.03 0.58 -0.38
N ILE A 5 -7.92 -0.41 0.51
CA ILE A 5 -7.04 -1.56 0.33
C ILE A 5 -7.68 -2.48 -0.72
N LEU A 6 -7.00 -2.72 -1.83
CA LEU A 6 -7.46 -3.65 -2.86
C LEU A 6 -6.84 -5.04 -2.70
N LYS A 7 -5.56 -5.10 -2.34
CA LYS A 7 -4.81 -6.36 -2.30
C LYS A 7 -3.60 -6.24 -1.39
N VAL A 8 -3.28 -7.32 -0.68
CA VAL A 8 -2.06 -7.47 0.11
C VAL A 8 -1.47 -8.83 -0.22
N GLU A 9 -0.20 -8.87 -0.62
CA GLU A 9 0.48 -10.08 -1.05
C GLU A 9 1.90 -10.12 -0.51
N THR A 10 2.46 -11.31 -0.35
CA THR A 10 3.91 -11.47 -0.14
C THR A 10 4.66 -11.24 -1.44
N ASP A 11 5.90 -10.76 -1.32
CA ASP A 11 6.77 -10.76 -2.49
C ASP A 11 7.35 -12.17 -2.74
N PRO A 12 7.30 -12.67 -3.98
CA PRO A 12 7.83 -14.01 -4.28
C PRO A 12 9.36 -14.08 -4.19
N LYS A 13 10.07 -12.95 -4.30
CA LYS A 13 11.53 -12.88 -4.28
C LYS A 13 12.10 -12.52 -2.91
N ASP A 14 11.30 -11.88 -2.04
CA ASP A 14 11.73 -11.41 -0.74
C ASP A 14 10.63 -11.71 0.30
N ALA A 15 10.92 -12.67 1.18
CA ALA A 15 9.96 -13.17 2.17
C ALA A 15 9.58 -12.11 3.22
N ASP A 16 10.44 -11.11 3.45
CA ASP A 16 10.21 -10.06 4.43
C ASP A 16 9.39 -8.91 3.83
N CYS A 17 9.39 -8.77 2.50
CA CYS A 17 8.66 -7.73 1.79
C CYS A 17 7.19 -8.09 1.55
N ILE A 18 6.32 -7.11 1.79
CA ILE A 18 4.90 -7.19 1.46
C ILE A 18 4.60 -6.18 0.34
N GLN A 19 3.74 -6.60 -0.58
CA GLN A 19 3.18 -5.76 -1.61
C GLN A 19 1.73 -5.39 -1.27
N ILE A 20 1.44 -4.10 -1.16
CA ILE A 20 0.11 -3.55 -0.89
C ILE A 20 -0.35 -2.76 -2.11
N THR A 21 -1.55 -3.10 -2.61
CA THR A 21 -2.23 -2.35 -3.67
C THR A 21 -3.30 -1.47 -3.03
N LEU A 22 -3.17 -0.16 -3.18
CA LEU A 22 -4.13 0.83 -2.69
C LEU A 22 -4.85 1.50 -3.87
N ARG A 23 -6.13 1.79 -3.66
CA ARG A 23 -6.92 2.68 -4.50
C ARG A 23 -7.10 3.99 -3.78
N HIS A 24 -6.46 5.03 -4.28
CA HIS A 24 -6.65 6.40 -3.83
C HIS A 24 -7.95 6.93 -4.42
N LEU A 25 -8.94 7.20 -3.55
CA LEU A 25 -10.19 7.80 -3.97
C LEU A 25 -10.02 9.32 -4.10
N PRO A 26 -10.62 9.92 -5.13
CA PRO A 26 -10.61 11.36 -5.30
C PRO A 26 -11.29 12.05 -4.13
N VAL A 27 -10.78 13.23 -3.77
CA VAL A 27 -11.37 14.03 -2.70
C VAL A 27 -12.72 14.59 -3.20
N LYS A 28 -13.81 14.21 -2.53
CA LYS A 28 -15.20 14.58 -2.90
C LYS A 28 -15.45 16.08 -3.09
N TYR A 29 -14.59 16.95 -2.52
CA TYR A 29 -14.76 18.40 -2.56
C TYR A 29 -14.42 19.05 -3.91
N LYS A 30 -13.84 18.33 -4.89
CA LYS A 30 -13.64 18.84 -6.25
C LYS A 30 -14.76 18.36 -7.18
N PHE A 31 -15.98 18.85 -6.97
CA PHE A 31 -17.17 18.53 -7.79
C PHE A 31 -16.98 18.77 -9.30
N TRP A 32 -16.01 19.62 -9.69
CA TRP A 32 -15.76 20.00 -11.09
C TRP A 32 -14.64 19.23 -11.79
N GLN A 33 -13.88 18.39 -11.07
CA GLN A 33 -12.86 17.55 -11.67
C GLN A 33 -13.19 16.10 -11.36
N SER A 34 -13.66 15.37 -12.38
CA SER A 34 -13.74 13.90 -12.36
C SER A 34 -12.33 13.32 -12.21
N GLN A 35 -11.80 13.38 -10.99
CA GLN A 35 -10.55 12.75 -10.65
C GLN A 35 -10.77 11.24 -10.67
N ARG A 36 -10.07 10.56 -11.58
CA ARG A 36 -10.13 9.11 -11.66
C ARG A 36 -9.45 8.52 -10.42
N PRO A 37 -9.99 7.44 -9.84
CA PRO A 37 -9.32 6.73 -8.76
C PRO A 37 -7.97 6.23 -9.25
N ILE A 38 -6.92 6.47 -8.45
CA ILE A 38 -5.56 6.05 -8.79
C ILE A 38 -5.26 4.76 -8.06
N ILE A 39 -4.89 3.72 -8.80
CA ILE A 39 -4.42 2.47 -8.22
C ILE A 39 -2.90 2.53 -8.15
N ALA A 40 -2.36 2.48 -6.93
CA ALA A 40 -0.94 2.48 -6.66
C ALA A 40 -0.53 1.18 -5.98
N LYS A 41 0.66 0.70 -6.32
CA LYS A 41 1.27 -0.47 -5.68
C LYS A 41 2.47 -0.02 -4.87
N TYR A 42 2.53 -0.47 -3.63
CA TYR A 42 3.61 -0.21 -2.71
C TYR A 42 4.25 -1.53 -2.30
N LYS A 43 5.57 -1.58 -2.28
CA LYS A 43 6.32 -2.72 -1.76
C LYS A 43 7.25 -2.25 -0.67
N GLY A 44 7.37 -3.02 0.39
CA GLY A 44 8.22 -2.65 1.51
C GLY A 44 8.06 -3.51 2.74
N HIS A 45 8.82 -3.14 3.76
CA HIS A 45 8.77 -3.74 5.09
C HIS A 45 9.09 -2.68 6.16
N GLY A 46 8.38 -2.74 7.30
CA GLY A 46 8.58 -1.80 8.40
C GLY A 46 8.32 -0.36 7.99
N SER A 47 9.38 0.46 8.01
CA SER A 47 9.33 1.89 7.62
C SER A 47 9.77 2.14 6.17
N HIS A 48 10.29 1.12 5.48
CA HIS A 48 10.87 1.26 4.15
C HIS A 48 9.87 0.81 3.09
N TRP A 49 9.25 1.76 2.41
CA TRP A 49 8.25 1.52 1.38
C TRP A 49 8.57 2.30 0.12
N TYR A 50 8.37 1.67 -1.03
CA TYR A 50 8.55 2.27 -2.34
C TYR A 50 7.36 1.95 -3.26
N HIS A 51 7.16 2.81 -4.26
CA HIS A 51 6.15 2.60 -5.28
C HIS A 51 6.61 1.53 -6.28
N VAL A 52 5.69 0.86 -6.97
CA VAL A 52 6.02 -0.14 -8.00
C VAL A 52 5.35 0.29 -9.31
N PRO A 53 6.05 0.22 -10.47
CA PRO A 53 7.41 -0.31 -10.69
C PRO A 53 8.54 0.67 -10.40
N SER A 54 8.22 1.94 -10.15
CA SER A 54 9.22 2.96 -9.89
C SER A 54 9.73 2.85 -8.45
N PHE A 55 10.98 2.44 -8.21
CA PHE A 55 11.64 2.36 -6.88
C PHE A 55 11.73 3.69 -6.10
N LYS A 56 10.93 4.69 -6.45
CA LYS A 56 10.72 5.93 -5.71
C LYS A 56 10.11 5.62 -4.34
N PRO A 57 10.53 6.32 -3.29
CA PRO A 57 9.98 6.14 -1.95
C PRO A 57 8.49 6.45 -1.92
N ALA A 58 7.75 5.71 -1.09
CA ALA A 58 6.35 6.00 -0.83
C ALA A 58 6.19 7.35 -0.12
N PRO A 59 5.08 8.08 -0.35
CA PRO A 59 4.79 9.30 0.40
C PRO A 59 4.86 9.07 1.90
N SER A 60 5.58 9.93 2.63
CA SER A 60 5.79 9.79 4.08
C SER A 60 4.50 9.65 4.88
N ARG A 61 3.42 10.31 4.42
CA ARG A 61 2.08 10.22 5.03
C ARG A 61 1.43 8.84 4.90
N LEU A 62 1.80 8.05 3.89
CA LEU A 62 1.27 6.70 3.67
C LEU A 62 2.07 5.62 4.43
N ILE A 63 3.32 5.89 4.81
CA ILE A 63 4.18 4.92 5.51
C ILE A 63 3.50 4.37 6.78
N PRO A 64 2.91 5.19 7.67
CA PRO A 64 2.22 4.67 8.85
C PRO A 64 1.02 3.76 8.50
N LEU A 65 0.28 4.09 7.45
CA LEU A 65 -0.84 3.28 6.98
C LEU A 65 -0.36 1.95 6.41
N LEU A 66 0.64 1.97 5.53
CA LEU A 66 1.22 0.76 4.93
C LEU A 66 1.78 -0.17 6.01
N LYS A 67 2.46 0.41 7.01
CA LYS A 67 2.92 -0.31 8.20
C LYS A 67 1.74 -0.89 8.99
N ALA A 68 0.70 -0.12 9.29
CA ALA A 68 -0.45 -0.62 10.03
C ALA A 68 -1.13 -1.79 9.30
N ILE A 69 -1.26 -1.71 7.97
CA ILE A 69 -1.77 -2.80 7.14
C ILE A 69 -0.85 -4.02 7.23
N SER A 70 0.46 -3.86 7.02
CA SER A 70 1.41 -4.98 7.03
C SER A 70 1.44 -5.72 8.37
N TYR A 71 1.32 -4.98 9.48
CA TYR A 71 1.33 -5.56 10.84
C TYR A 71 -0.04 -6.04 11.31
N GLY A 72 -1.11 -5.79 10.56
CA GLY A 72 -2.46 -6.21 10.89
C GLY A 72 -2.57 -7.73 11.14
N PRO A 73 -3.38 -8.17 12.13
CA PRO A 73 -3.51 -9.59 12.48
C PRO A 73 -4.04 -10.43 11.32
N GLN A 74 -4.94 -9.86 10.50
CA GLN A 74 -5.48 -10.52 9.30
C GLN A 74 -4.42 -10.88 8.25
N PHE A 75 -3.27 -10.19 8.24
CA PHE A 75 -2.17 -10.41 7.29
C PHE A 75 -0.96 -11.06 7.97
N LYS A 76 -1.09 -11.56 9.20
CA LYS A 76 0.00 -12.23 9.92
C LYS A 76 0.53 -13.45 9.15
N HIS A 77 -0.36 -14.21 8.52
CA HIS A 77 -0.02 -15.38 7.71
C HIS A 77 0.87 -15.06 6.50
N LEU A 78 0.87 -13.82 6.02
CA LEU A 78 1.76 -13.39 4.94
C LEU A 78 3.19 -13.19 5.43
N ARG A 79 3.39 -12.88 6.71
CA ARG A 79 4.73 -12.67 7.31
C ARG A 79 5.36 -13.95 7.81
N TYR A 80 4.53 -14.84 8.36
CA TYR A 80 4.98 -16.09 8.94
C TYR A 80 4.42 -17.21 8.08
N LYS A 81 5.23 -17.71 7.13
CA LYS A 81 4.99 -19.01 6.50
C LYS A 81 5.14 -20.05 7.61
N ILE A 82 4.02 -20.51 8.15
CA ILE A 82 3.95 -21.68 9.03
C ILE A 82 4.05 -22.92 8.14
#